data_AF-Q6FL47-F1
#
_entry.id   AF-Q6FL47-F1
#
_cell.length_a   1.000
_cell.length_b   1.000
_cell.length_c   1.000
_cell.angle_alpha   90.00
_cell.angle_beta   90.00
_cell.angle_gamma   90.00
#
_symmetry.space_group_name_H-M   'P 1'
#
loop_
_entity.id
_entity.type
_entity.pdbx_description
1 polymer ?
#
loop_
_entity_poly.entity_id
_entity_poly.type
_entity_poly.pdbx_seq_one_letter_code
_entity_poly.pdbx_strand_id
1 'polypeptide(L)'
;MYKTGNNDTTHSTGSFLQSAPVELTTLKGYEEFMAKQEKHYGKENMGKITTILKEEPTEPGYLLRDGEVVATVQGELKAHLLKQTEGM
;
A
#
# COMPACT_ATOMS: atom_id res chain seq x y z
N MET A 1 16.93 21.03 47.03
CA MET A 1 15.77 21.84 46.61
C MET A 1 16.27 22.57 45.37
N TYR A 2 15.84 22.29 44.13
CA TYR A 2 14.50 22.34 43.53
C TYR A 2 14.32 21.22 42.46
N LYS A 3 13.07 20.85 42.17
CA LYS A 3 12.60 19.73 41.29
C LYS A 3 12.02 20.25 39.96
N THR A 4 11.95 19.35 38.96
CA THR A 4 11.00 19.31 37.81
C THR A 4 11.28 20.29 36.64
N GLY A 5 11.26 19.91 35.36
CA GLY A 5 10.89 18.65 34.73
C GLY A 5 10.86 18.74 33.19
N ASN A 6 10.32 17.66 32.61
CA ASN A 6 9.84 17.48 31.23
C ASN A 6 10.93 17.05 30.23
N ASN A 7 11.00 15.76 29.89
CA ASN A 7 10.18 15.10 28.86
C ASN A 7 10.27 15.81 27.51
N ASP A 8 11.39 15.65 26.82
CA ASP A 8 11.38 15.68 25.37
C ASP A 8 12.05 14.41 24.86
N THR A 9 11.18 13.42 24.66
CA THR A 9 11.24 12.41 23.62
C THR A 9 12.04 12.90 22.41
N THR A 10 13.35 12.69 22.39
CA THR A 10 14.09 12.53 21.14
C THR A 10 13.69 11.17 20.57
N HIS A 11 12.49 11.15 20.02
CA HIS A 11 11.91 10.10 19.18
C HIS A 11 12.64 10.15 17.82
N SER A 12 13.97 9.99 17.86
CA SER A 12 14.84 9.99 16.68
C SER A 12 15.08 8.56 16.24
N THR A 13 13.99 7.88 15.91
CA THR A 13 13.95 6.87 14.84
C THR A 13 13.07 7.38 13.70
N GLY A 14 13.17 8.69 13.42
CA GLY A 14 12.68 9.24 12.16
C GLY A 14 13.55 8.71 11.03
N SER A 15 12.90 8.10 10.04
CA SER A 15 13.48 7.80 8.71
C SER A 15 14.34 6.54 8.59
N PHE A 16 13.78 5.34 8.79
CA PHE A 16 14.36 4.12 8.19
C PHE A 16 13.33 3.13 7.62
N LEU A 17 12.06 3.55 7.50
CA LEU A 17 11.06 2.82 6.73
C LEU A 17 10.24 3.86 5.97
N GLN A 18 10.85 4.49 4.97
CA GLN A 18 10.07 4.83 3.78
C GLN A 18 9.70 3.46 3.19
N SER A 19 8.67 2.84 3.77
CA SER A 19 8.37 1.43 3.58
C SER A 19 8.30 1.18 2.08
N ALA A 20 9.15 0.29 1.57
CA ALA A 20 9.05 -0.13 0.19
C ALA A 20 7.59 -0.50 -0.09
N PRO A 21 7.08 -0.18 -1.29
CA PRO A 21 5.71 -0.55 -1.66
C PRO A 21 5.44 -2.01 -1.31
N VAL A 22 4.27 -2.27 -0.72
CA VAL A 22 3.92 -3.64 -0.33
C VAL A 22 3.83 -4.50 -1.58
N GLU A 23 4.58 -5.59 -1.64
CA GLU A 23 4.52 -6.52 -2.77
C GLU A 23 3.36 -7.50 -2.57
N LEU A 24 2.37 -7.40 -3.45
CA LEU A 24 1.17 -8.21 -3.47
C LEU A 24 1.29 -9.22 -4.62
N THR A 25 1.53 -10.47 -4.25
CA THR A 25 1.66 -11.59 -5.21
C THR A 25 0.45 -12.51 -5.21
N THR A 26 -0.38 -12.44 -4.16
CA THR A 26 -1.53 -13.31 -3.90
C THR A 26 -2.80 -12.51 -3.69
N LEU A 27 -3.95 -13.10 -4.05
CA LEU A 27 -5.28 -12.52 -3.81
C LEU A 27 -5.53 -12.24 -2.34
N LYS A 28 -5.20 -13.21 -1.48
CA LYS A 28 -5.36 -13.05 -0.04
C LYS A 28 -4.56 -11.86 0.50
N GLY A 29 -3.30 -11.71 0.07
CA GLY A 29 -2.47 -10.57 0.46
C GLY A 29 -3.08 -9.24 0.01
N TYR A 30 -3.67 -9.19 -1.18
CA TYR A 30 -4.37 -8.02 -1.68
C TYR A 30 -5.62 -7.68 -0.86
N GLU A 31 -6.45 -8.66 -0.53
CA GLU A 31 -7.63 -8.46 0.32
C GLU A 31 -7.25 -7.97 1.72
N GLU A 32 -6.23 -8.58 2.34
CA GLU A 32 -5.71 -8.15 3.63
C GLU A 32 -5.12 -6.74 3.55
N PHE A 33 -4.45 -6.39 2.44
CA PHE A 33 -3.94 -5.04 2.22
C PHE A 33 -5.08 -4.03 2.08
N MET A 34 -6.11 -4.32 1.27
CA MET A 34 -7.30 -3.50 1.11
C MET A 34 -8.03 -3.30 2.44
N ALA A 35 -8.22 -4.36 3.22
CA ALA A 35 -8.84 -4.28 4.55
C ALA A 35 -8.01 -3.43 5.53
N LYS A 36 -6.67 -3.52 5.47
CA LYS A 36 -5.79 -2.62 6.23
C LYS A 36 -5.93 -1.18 5.77
N GLN A 37 -5.92 -0.92 4.46
CA GLN A 37 -6.10 0.44 3.94
C GLN A 37 -7.46 1.02 4.37
N GLU A 38 -8.54 0.23 4.30
CA GLU A 38 -9.87 0.62 4.78
C GLU A 38 -9.85 0.97 6.27
N LYS A 39 -9.21 0.15 7.10
CA LYS A 39 -9.12 0.40 8.55
C LYS A 39 -8.26 1.61 8.90
N HIS A 40 -7.17 1.82 8.17
CA HIS A 40 -6.21 2.90 8.45
C HIS A 40 -6.67 4.26 7.92
N TYR A 41 -7.30 4.29 6.73
CA TYR A 41 -7.67 5.52 6.04
C TYR A 41 -9.18 5.70 5.90
N GLY A 42 -10.01 4.73 6.29
CA GLY A 42 -11.46 4.79 6.14
C GLY A 42 -11.93 4.38 4.74
N LYS A 43 -13.19 3.94 4.65
CA LYS A 43 -13.85 3.54 3.38
C LYS A 43 -13.82 4.62 2.31
N GLU A 44 -13.85 5.89 2.72
CA GLU A 44 -13.81 7.05 1.82
C GLU A 44 -12.49 7.16 1.03
N ASN A 45 -11.39 6.61 1.55
CA ASN A 45 -10.08 6.63 0.89
C ASN A 45 -9.83 5.38 0.03
N MET A 46 -10.66 4.33 0.13
CA MET A 46 -10.56 3.18 -0.78
C MET A 46 -10.83 3.57 -2.24
N GLY A 47 -11.75 4.52 -2.47
CA GLY A 47 -12.06 5.03 -3.82
C GLY A 47 -10.93 5.85 -4.45
N LYS A 48 -9.89 6.20 -3.70
CA LYS A 48 -8.71 6.94 -4.19
C LYS A 48 -7.57 6.03 -4.63
N ILE A 49 -7.70 4.72 -4.40
CA ILE A 49 -6.68 3.76 -4.82
C ILE A 49 -6.88 3.47 -6.31
N THR A 50 -5.89 3.86 -7.12
CA THR A 50 -5.85 3.61 -8.55
C THR A 50 -4.95 2.42 -8.83
N THR A 51 -5.49 1.38 -9.44
CA THR A 51 -4.71 0.22 -9.88
C THR A 51 -4.26 0.45 -11.33
N ILE A 52 -2.95 0.51 -11.55
CA ILE A 52 -2.33 0.57 -12.86
C ILE A 52 -1.74 -0.81 -13.14
N LEU A 53 -2.36 -1.55 -14.07
CA LEU A 53 -1.82 -2.80 -14.60
C LEU A 53 -1.16 -2.49 -15.94
N LYS A 54 0.06 -2.98 -16.13
CA LYS A 54 0.71 -2.93 -17.44
C LYS A 54 0.43 -4.22 -18.20
N GLU A 55 0.20 -4.07 -19.50
CA GLU A 55 -0.05 -5.18 -20.43
C GLU A 55 1.17 -6.11 -20.54
N GLU A 56 2.38 -5.56 -20.38
CA GLU A 56 3.60 -6.35 -20.41
C GLU A 56 3.64 -7.34 -19.24
N PRO A 57 3.73 -8.66 -19.49
CA PRO A 57 3.68 -9.68 -18.45
C PRO A 57 4.84 -9.57 -17.45
N THR A 58 5.99 -9.07 -17.90
CA THR A 58 7.23 -8.86 -17.14
C THR A 58 7.17 -7.69 -16.18
N GLU A 59 6.27 -6.72 -16.40
CA GLU A 59 6.20 -5.52 -15.57
C GLU A 59 5.21 -5.70 -14.40
N PRO A 60 5.53 -5.25 -13.18
CA PRO A 60 4.56 -5.26 -12.09
C PRO A 60 3.41 -4.29 -12.36
N GLY A 61 2.24 -4.62 -11.82
CA GLY A 61 1.19 -3.64 -11.60
C GLY A 61 1.51 -2.76 -10.38
N TYR A 62 0.88 -1.61 -10.29
CA TYR A 62 1.08 -0.65 -9.22
C TYR A 62 -0.27 -0.19 -8.68
N LEU A 63 -0.37 -0.09 -7.37
CA LEU A 63 -1.49 0.54 -6.68
C LEU A 63 -1.01 1.91 -6.22
N LEU A 64 -1.62 2.94 -6.77
CA LEU A 64 -1.35 4.32 -6.42
C LEU A 64 -2.45 4.85 -5.51
N ARG A 65 -2.09 5.66 -4.53
CA ARG A 65 -3.02 6.38 -3.67
C ARG A 65 -2.55 7.83 -3.58
N ASP A 66 -3.41 8.77 -3.95
CA ASP A 66 -3.07 10.20 -3.98
C ASP A 66 -1.77 10.51 -4.76
N GLY A 67 -1.45 9.70 -5.78
CA GLY A 67 -0.24 9.82 -6.61
C GLY A 67 0.99 9.07 -6.09
N GLU A 68 0.92 8.42 -4.92
CA GLU A 68 2.02 7.63 -4.35
C GLU A 68 1.81 6.13 -4.54
N VAL A 69 2.85 5.40 -4.92
CA VAL A 69 2.81 3.94 -5.03
C VAL A 69 2.77 3.32 -3.63
N VAL A 70 1.63 2.73 -3.26
CA VAL A 70 1.42 2.10 -1.96
C VAL A 70 1.65 0.59 -1.98
N ALA A 71 1.48 -0.04 -3.15
CA ALA A 71 1.73 -1.46 -3.34
C ALA A 71 2.06 -1.79 -4.79
N THR A 72 2.80 -2.87 -4.99
CA THR A 72 3.07 -3.48 -6.30
C THR A 72 2.31 -4.78 -6.42
N VAL A 73 1.82 -5.08 -7.62
CA VAL A 73 1.02 -6.25 -7.94
C VAL A 73 1.83 -7.12 -8.89
N GLN A 74 2.12 -8.35 -8.49
CA GLN A 74 2.92 -9.28 -9.28
C GLN A 74 2.33 -10.69 -9.27
N GLY A 75 2.88 -11.56 -10.12
CA GLY A 75 2.55 -12.99 -10.13
C GLY A 75 1.08 -13.29 -10.42
N GLU A 76 0.50 -14.22 -9.64
CA GLU A 76 -0.86 -14.73 -9.83
C GLU A 76 -1.92 -13.64 -9.64
N LEU A 77 -1.73 -12.76 -8.66
CA LEU A 77 -2.64 -11.64 -8.44
C LEU A 77 -2.75 -10.75 -9.67
N LYS A 78 -1.62 -10.42 -10.31
CA LYS A 78 -1.62 -9.60 -11.53
C LYS A 78 -2.41 -10.28 -12.64
N ALA A 79 -2.16 -11.56 -12.90
CA ALA A 79 -2.88 -12.33 -13.91
C ALA A 79 -4.40 -12.35 -13.64
N HIS A 80 -4.78 -12.45 -12.36
CA HIS A 80 -6.19 -12.42 -11.95
C HIS A 80 -6.84 -11.05 -12.19
N LEU A 81 -6.16 -9.95 -11.84
CA LEU A 81 -6.68 -8.59 -12.06
C LEU A 81 -6.74 -8.22 -13.55
N LEU A 82 -5.75 -8.64 -14.34
CA LEU A 82 -5.73 -8.44 -15.79
C LEU A 82 -6.92 -9.17 -16.44
N LYS A 83 -7.15 -10.43 -16.07
CA LYS A 83 -8.30 -11.20 -16.55
C LYS A 83 -9.65 -10.58 -16.19
N GLN A 84 -9.76 -9.94 -15.02
CA GLN A 84 -10.99 -9.23 -14.62
C GLN A 84 -11.21 -7.94 -15.44
N THR A 85 -10.14 -7.29 -15.88
CA THR A 85 -10.23 -6.04 -16.66
C THR A 85 -10.44 -6.30 -18.16
N GLU A 86 -9.93 -7.41 -18.70
CA GLU A 86 -10.17 -7.84 -20.09
C GLU A 86 -11.57 -8.45 -20.32
N GLY A 87 -12.30 -8.80 -19.25
CA GLY A 87 -13.58 -9.50 -19.30
C GLY A 87 -14.84 -8.61 -19.32
N MET A 88 -14.72 -7.30 -19.53
CA MET A 88 -15.85 -6.35 -19.60
C MET A 88 -16.15 -5.90 -21.03
#